data_AF-A0A8H2WLR0-F1
#
_entry.id   AF-A0A8H2WLR0-F1
#
_cell.length_a   1.000
_cell.length_b   1.000
_cell.length_c   1.000
_cell.angle_alpha   90.00
_cell.angle_beta   90.00
_cell.angle_gamma   90.00
#
_symmetry.space_group_name_H-M   'P 1'
#
loop_
_entity.id
_entity.type
_entity.pdbx_description
1 polymer ?
#
loop_
_entity_poly.entity_id
_entity_poly.type
_entity_poly.pdbx_seq_one_letter_code
_entity_poly.pdbx_strand_id
1 'polypeptide(L)'
;MRKTPYLVSLAVALAILSLTIVSNAVPKLLRVPNPNGSHDLSYTGLYERCDLRQTTPAPPYDPKNPDPTLPLPPNTPHQPPQEPQYSSDMHYYEFIPDRVPPITDPTRPENPTPSPPPEDELPEKKKKQPKYKCKPFPSRAACDHDGQSFCVLWTTAGYAMQMSIVLEVVVLLVLFVVSFRFSTRARRRGAWKVVGALTGLQVALQILAMAIVVHLRRTRPHWFNDNTEYGASFILLVVSWSVGFLLMVGIVGTGFAARAGHKWAAGKRGYYPIPDAH
;
A
#
# COMPACT_ATOMS: atom_id res chain seq x y z
N MET A 1 -8.43 20.90 -35.28
CA MET A 1 -8.28 21.06 -33.83
C MET A 1 -7.21 22.09 -33.49
N ARG A 2 -7.49 22.97 -32.52
CA ARG A 2 -6.49 23.84 -31.89
C ARG A 2 -5.51 22.99 -31.07
N LYS A 3 -4.34 23.54 -30.72
CA LYS A 3 -3.34 22.85 -29.88
C LYS A 3 -3.74 22.80 -28.40
N THR A 4 -4.56 23.76 -27.97
CA THR A 4 -5.04 23.91 -26.59
C THR A 4 -5.67 22.65 -25.99
N PRO A 5 -6.61 21.92 -26.64
CA PRO A 5 -7.18 20.70 -26.06
C PRO A 5 -6.13 19.60 -25.83
N TYR A 6 -5.14 19.49 -26.71
CA TYR A 6 -4.08 18.49 -26.56
C TYR A 6 -3.09 18.84 -25.45
N LEU A 7 -2.80 20.12 -25.23
CA LEU A 7 -1.99 20.56 -24.09
C LEU A 7 -2.69 20.33 -22.75
N VAL A 8 -4.00 20.59 -22.68
CA VAL A 8 -4.80 20.28 -21.49
C VAL A 8 -4.82 18.77 -21.26
N SER A 9 -5.06 17.98 -22.30
CA SER A 9 -5.04 16.52 -22.21
C SER A 9 -3.67 15.98 -21.77
N LEU A 10 -2.57 16.59 -22.25
CA LEU A 10 -1.21 16.23 -21.85
C LEU A 10 -0.98 16.50 -20.35
N ALA A 11 -1.41 17.66 -19.84
CA ALA A 11 -1.29 17.98 -18.42
C ALA A 11 -2.10 17.02 -17.54
N VAL A 12 -3.34 16.70 -17.96
CA VAL A 12 -4.19 15.73 -17.25
C VAL A 12 -3.58 14.34 -17.29
N ALA A 13 -3.07 13.88 -18.43
CA ALA A 13 -2.40 12.59 -18.55
C ALA A 13 -1.13 12.50 -17.67
N LEU A 14 -0.38 13.59 -17.50
CA LEU A 14 0.76 13.60 -16.58
C LEU A 14 0.33 13.44 -15.12
N ALA A 15 -0.81 14.04 -14.74
CA ALA A 15 -1.38 13.88 -13.41
C ALA A 15 -1.92 12.46 -13.18
N ILE A 16 -2.56 11.84 -14.18
CA ILE A 16 -3.02 10.45 -14.08
C ILE A 16 -1.81 9.50 -13.94
N LEU A 17 -0.75 9.71 -14.71
CA LEU A 17 0.46 8.89 -14.61
C LEU A 17 1.09 8.99 -13.21
N SER A 18 1.20 10.21 -12.67
CA SER A 18 1.78 10.40 -11.33
C SER A 18 0.93 9.73 -10.24
N LEU A 19 -0.40 9.87 -10.30
CA LEU A 19 -1.33 9.19 -9.39
C LEU A 19 -1.19 7.66 -9.50
N THR A 20 -1.09 7.14 -10.72
CA THR A 20 -0.93 5.69 -10.98
C THR A 20 0.41 5.18 -10.41
N ILE A 21 1.51 5.90 -10.63
CA ILE A 21 2.83 5.52 -10.10
C ILE A 21 2.80 5.53 -8.57
N VAL A 22 2.28 6.60 -7.95
CA VAL A 22 2.19 6.70 -6.48
C VAL A 22 1.32 5.57 -5.92
N SER A 23 0.18 5.28 -6.56
CA SER A 23 -0.69 4.18 -6.17
C SER A 23 0.00 2.81 -6.23
N ASN A 24 0.93 2.58 -7.17
CA ASN A 24 1.65 1.31 -7.30
C ASN A 24 2.85 1.22 -6.36
N ALA A 25 3.56 2.32 -6.13
CA ALA A 25 4.77 2.36 -5.32
C ALA A 25 4.50 2.30 -3.82
N VAL A 26 3.33 2.78 -3.37
CA VAL A 26 2.98 2.76 -1.95
C VAL A 26 2.25 1.46 -1.60
N PRO A 27 2.78 0.64 -0.68
CA PRO A 27 2.19 -0.67 -0.33
C PRO A 27 0.98 -0.55 0.60
N LYS A 28 0.10 0.44 0.38
CA LYS A 28 -1.11 0.71 1.17
C LYS A 28 -2.36 0.47 0.33
N LEU A 29 -2.42 -0.65 -0.38
CA LEU A 29 -3.60 -1.04 -1.14
C LEU A 29 -4.69 -1.59 -0.21
N LEU A 30 -4.30 -2.49 0.69
CA LEU A 30 -5.16 -3.08 1.72
C LEU A 30 -4.50 -2.97 3.08
N ARG A 31 -5.32 -2.68 4.09
CA ARG A 31 -4.93 -2.67 5.50
C ARG A 31 -5.51 -3.93 6.14
N VAL A 32 -4.65 -4.88 6.48
CA VAL A 32 -5.04 -6.16 7.07
C VAL A 32 -4.59 -6.18 8.54
N PRO A 33 -5.53 -6.27 9.51
CA PRO A 33 -5.18 -6.47 10.91
C PRO A 33 -4.66 -7.91 11.14
N ASN A 34 -3.62 -8.05 11.96
CA ASN A 34 -3.04 -9.36 12.26
C ASN A 34 -4.02 -10.22 13.11
N PRO A 35 -4.29 -11.47 12.73
CA PRO A 35 -5.19 -12.36 13.47
C PRO A 35 -4.68 -12.78 14.86
N ASN A 36 -3.37 -12.73 15.14
CA ASN A 36 -2.78 -13.24 16.39
C ASN A 36 -2.84 -12.26 17.59
N GLY A 37 -3.71 -11.23 17.55
CA GLY A 37 -3.90 -10.29 18.65
C GLY A 37 -2.69 -9.38 18.95
N SER A 38 -1.62 -9.47 18.17
CA SER A 38 -0.50 -8.54 18.20
C SER A 38 -0.96 -7.23 17.53
N HIS A 39 -0.64 -6.07 18.11
CA HIS A 39 -0.88 -4.74 17.52
C HIS A 39 -0.10 -4.49 16.19
N ASP A 40 0.39 -5.55 15.54
CA ASP A 40 1.11 -5.48 14.28
C ASP A 40 0.09 -5.29 13.14
N LEU A 41 0.11 -4.11 12.51
CA LEU A 41 -0.66 -3.84 11.30
C LEU A 41 0.15 -4.28 10.07
N SER A 42 -0.48 -5.06 9.18
CA SER A 42 0.08 -5.40 7.88
C SER A 42 -0.52 -4.52 6.78
N TYR A 43 0.34 -3.85 6.02
CA TYR A 43 -0.04 -3.15 4.80
C TYR A 43 0.32 -4.01 3.60
N THR A 44 -0.68 -4.33 2.77
CA THR A 44 -0.47 -5.11 1.55
C THR A 44 -0.55 -4.18 0.35
N GLY A 45 0.52 -4.15 -0.44
CA GLY A 45 0.58 -3.57 -1.77
C GLY A 45 0.46 -4.63 -2.85
N LEU A 46 0.54 -4.21 -4.12
CA LEU A 46 0.42 -5.12 -5.25
C LEU A 46 1.66 -6.02 -5.41
N TYR A 47 2.85 -5.49 -5.10
CA TYR A 47 4.14 -6.19 -5.25
C TYR A 47 4.82 -6.53 -3.94
N GLU A 48 4.44 -5.86 -2.85
CA GLU A 48 5.09 -5.98 -1.55
C GLU A 48 4.06 -5.96 -0.43
N ARG A 49 4.34 -6.71 0.62
CA ARG A 49 3.63 -6.64 1.90
C ARG A 49 4.59 -6.15 2.95
N CYS A 50 4.19 -5.13 3.71
CA CYS A 50 4.98 -4.55 4.79
C CYS A 50 4.28 -4.79 6.13
N ASP A 51 4.96 -5.48 7.03
CA ASP A 51 4.49 -5.70 8.39
C ASP A 51 5.11 -4.65 9.31
N LEU A 52 4.26 -3.94 10.06
CA LEU A 52 4.67 -3.02 11.10
C LEU A 52 4.91 -3.84 12.38
N ARG A 53 6.17 -4.09 12.76
CA ARG A 53 6.45 -4.61 14.11
C ARG A 53 6.41 -3.46 15.11
N GLN A 54 5.42 -3.45 16.00
CA GLN A 54 5.51 -2.61 17.18
C GLN A 54 6.58 -3.22 18.08
N THR A 55 7.70 -2.51 18.25
CA THR A 55 8.76 -2.97 19.17
C THR A 55 8.26 -2.72 20.59
N THR A 56 7.44 -3.62 21.13
CA THR A 56 7.17 -3.63 22.57
C THR A 56 8.54 -3.76 23.26
N PRO A 57 8.89 -2.90 24.23
CA PRO A 57 10.05 -3.17 25.07
C PRO A 57 9.95 -4.60 25.59
N ALA A 58 11.05 -5.36 25.54
CA ALA A 58 11.06 -6.65 26.23
C ALA A 58 10.60 -6.41 27.69
N PRO A 59 9.77 -7.29 28.27
CA PRO A 59 9.48 -7.20 29.69
C PRO A 59 10.82 -7.11 30.45
N PRO A 60 10.92 -6.30 31.52
CA PRO A 60 12.13 -6.24 32.32
C PRO A 60 12.56 -7.67 32.65
N TYR A 61 13.81 -8.02 32.33
CA TYR A 61 14.37 -9.30 32.74
C TYR A 61 14.26 -9.38 34.26
N ASP A 62 13.43 -10.29 34.77
CA ASP A 62 13.34 -10.57 36.20
C ASP A 62 14.39 -11.63 36.55
N PRO A 63 15.49 -11.25 37.23
CA PRO A 63 16.50 -12.22 37.64
C PRO A 63 15.99 -13.27 38.65
N LYS A 64 14.81 -13.06 39.24
CA LYS A 64 14.18 -14.02 40.16
C LYS A 64 13.29 -15.05 39.45
N ASN A 65 12.88 -14.79 38.21
CA ASN A 65 12.06 -15.72 37.42
C ASN A 65 12.35 -15.58 35.91
N PRO A 66 13.47 -16.13 35.42
CA PRO A 66 13.84 -16.02 34.02
C PRO A 66 12.90 -16.84 33.13
N ASP A 67 12.30 -16.19 32.13
CA ASP A 67 11.47 -16.85 31.10
C ASP A 67 12.37 -17.71 30.18
N PRO A 68 12.15 -19.05 30.10
CA PRO A 68 12.99 -19.96 29.31
C PRO A 68 12.97 -19.70 27.80
N THR A 69 12.01 -18.93 27.29
CA THR A 69 11.85 -18.69 25.85
C THR A 69 12.61 -17.47 25.31
N LEU A 70 13.26 -16.69 26.18
CA LEU A 70 14.04 -15.52 25.77
C LEU A 70 15.53 -15.84 25.60
N PRO A 71 16.17 -15.39 24.50
CA PRO A 71 17.61 -15.55 24.34
C PRO A 71 18.36 -14.75 25.41
N LEU A 72 19.28 -15.41 26.10
CA LEU A 72 20.12 -14.81 27.13
C LEU A 72 20.94 -13.63 26.57
N PRO A 73 21.17 -12.57 27.37
CA PRO A 73 22.02 -11.46 26.96
C PRO A 73 23.45 -11.95 26.65
N PRO A 74 24.14 -11.33 25.67
CA PRO A 74 25.40 -11.82 25.09
C PRO A 74 26.61 -11.86 26.03
N ASN A 75 26.47 -11.45 27.29
CA ASN A 75 27.55 -11.40 28.29
C ASN A 75 27.44 -12.49 29.37
N THR A 76 26.65 -13.54 29.13
CA THR A 76 26.56 -14.65 30.08
C THR A 76 27.77 -15.58 29.89
N PRO A 77 28.64 -15.79 30.91
CA PRO A 77 29.80 -16.65 30.77
C PRO A 77 29.41 -18.07 30.37
N HIS A 78 29.95 -18.57 29.26
CA HIS A 78 29.70 -19.93 28.80
C HIS A 78 30.38 -20.94 29.75
N GLN A 79 29.59 -21.78 30.40
CA GLN A 79 30.09 -23.04 30.97
C GLN A 79 29.94 -24.15 29.91
N PRO A 80 30.90 -25.08 29.76
CA PRO A 80 30.90 -26.04 28.66
C PRO A 80 29.76 -27.07 28.75
N PRO A 81 29.41 -27.73 27.63
CA PRO A 81 28.18 -28.50 27.49
C PRO A 81 28.20 -29.78 28.33
N GLN A 82 27.09 -30.11 29.00
CA GLN A 82 26.75 -31.49 29.34
C GLN A 82 25.65 -31.99 28.40
N GLU A 83 25.95 -33.13 27.76
CA GLU A 83 25.05 -33.94 26.93
C GLU A 83 24.04 -34.73 27.81
N PRO A 84 23.05 -35.42 27.23
CA PRO A 84 21.63 -35.17 27.47
C PRO A 84 21.00 -36.19 28.43
N GLN A 85 20.06 -35.75 29.28
CA GLN A 85 19.11 -36.68 29.91
C GLN A 85 17.67 -36.34 29.56
N TYR A 86 17.17 -37.15 28.64
CA TYR A 86 15.80 -37.62 28.53
C TYR A 86 15.26 -38.04 29.91
N SER A 87 14.18 -37.44 30.40
CA SER A 87 13.27 -38.14 31.32
C SER A 87 11.94 -37.41 31.48
N SER A 88 10.93 -38.24 31.62
CA SER A 88 9.48 -38.08 31.61
C SER A 88 8.86 -37.48 32.88
N ASP A 89 7.63 -37.01 32.70
CA ASP A 89 6.47 -37.12 33.60
C ASP A 89 6.45 -36.48 35.01
N MET A 90 5.38 -35.68 35.18
CA MET A 90 4.42 -35.65 36.29
C MET A 90 4.85 -36.15 37.69
N HIS A 91 4.67 -35.32 38.73
CA HIS A 91 3.55 -35.38 39.71
C HIS A 91 3.83 -34.72 41.10
N TYR A 92 2.76 -34.11 41.64
CA TYR A 92 2.32 -34.00 43.06
C TYR A 92 2.88 -32.97 44.09
N TYR A 93 1.89 -32.26 44.67
CA TYR A 93 1.65 -31.54 45.95
C TYR A 93 2.70 -31.43 47.08
N GLU A 94 2.67 -30.30 47.83
CA GLU A 94 2.35 -30.18 49.29
C GLU A 94 2.49 -28.70 49.78
N PHE A 95 1.45 -27.98 50.21
CA PHE A 95 0.81 -27.86 51.55
C PHE A 95 1.59 -27.10 52.67
N ILE A 96 1.23 -25.80 52.88
CA ILE A 96 0.90 -25.06 54.15
C ILE A 96 2.01 -24.92 55.26
N PRO A 97 2.15 -23.83 56.09
CA PRO A 97 1.10 -22.90 56.63
C PRO A 97 1.40 -21.39 56.79
N ASP A 98 0.31 -20.67 57.11
CA ASP A 98 0.14 -19.29 57.61
C ASP A 98 0.90 -18.92 58.91
N ARG A 99 1.19 -17.62 59.10
CA ARG A 99 0.84 -16.80 60.30
C ARG A 99 1.25 -15.30 60.22
N VAL A 100 0.24 -14.41 60.25
CA VAL A 100 0.04 -13.19 61.09
C VAL A 100 1.13 -12.07 61.15
N PRO A 101 0.82 -10.80 60.80
CA PRO A 101 1.38 -9.57 61.43
C PRO A 101 0.36 -8.99 62.46
N PRO A 102 0.54 -7.88 63.24
CA PRO A 102 1.54 -6.79 63.21
C PRO A 102 1.98 -6.27 64.62
N ILE A 103 2.98 -5.36 64.75
CA ILE A 103 3.03 -4.32 65.82
C ILE A 103 3.82 -3.08 65.31
N THR A 104 3.24 -1.89 65.47
CA THR A 104 3.78 -0.54 65.27
C THR A 104 4.63 -0.07 66.45
N ASP A 105 5.75 0.62 66.20
CA ASP A 105 6.51 1.37 67.22
C ASP A 105 6.58 2.87 66.86
N PRO A 106 6.01 3.78 67.67
CA PRO A 106 6.03 5.22 67.45
C PRO A 106 7.05 5.91 68.37
N THR A 107 8.30 6.12 67.92
CA THR A 107 9.16 7.20 68.45
C THR A 107 10.50 7.27 67.70
N ARG A 108 10.64 8.15 66.69
CA ARG A 108 11.95 8.77 66.40
C ARG A 108 11.83 10.07 65.56
N PRO A 109 12.64 11.12 65.85
CA PRO A 109 12.36 12.51 65.47
C PRO A 109 12.59 12.84 64.00
N GLU A 110 11.85 13.86 63.52
CA GLU A 110 12.03 14.54 62.23
C GLU A 110 13.47 15.03 62.06
N ASN A 111 14.10 14.63 60.94
CA ASN A 111 15.33 15.22 60.45
C ASN A 111 15.01 16.04 59.17
N PRO A 112 15.59 17.22 58.95
CA PRO A 112 15.14 18.16 57.92
C PRO A 112 15.31 17.63 56.50
N THR A 113 14.31 17.94 55.68
CA THR A 113 14.24 17.70 54.24
C THR A 113 15.51 18.16 53.51
N PRO A 114 16.26 17.27 52.85
CA PRO A 114 17.21 17.66 51.81
C PRO A 114 16.42 18.09 50.58
N SER A 115 16.76 19.26 50.05
CA SER A 115 16.23 19.86 48.83
C SER A 115 16.15 18.85 47.67
N PRO A 116 15.11 18.89 46.81
CA PRO A 116 15.04 18.01 45.65
C PRO A 116 16.25 18.23 44.73
N PRO A 117 16.89 17.15 44.22
CA PRO A 117 17.89 17.28 43.17
C PRO A 117 17.24 17.84 41.89
N PRO A 118 18.01 18.51 41.01
CA PRO A 118 17.49 19.22 39.84
C PRO A 118 16.63 18.33 38.94
N GLU A 119 15.50 18.87 38.49
CA GLU A 119 14.55 18.29 37.53
C GLU A 119 15.09 18.27 36.08
N ASP A 120 16.41 18.16 35.90
CA ASP A 120 17.04 18.13 34.59
C ASP A 120 17.57 16.73 34.32
N GLU A 121 16.71 15.90 33.73
CA GLU A 121 16.98 14.94 32.64
C GLU A 121 15.86 13.88 32.61
N LEU A 122 14.64 14.31 32.25
CA LEU A 122 13.67 13.38 31.70
C LEU A 122 14.29 12.81 30.41
N PRO A 123 14.57 11.50 30.31
CA PRO A 123 15.20 10.95 29.13
C PRO A 123 14.30 11.26 27.94
N GLU A 124 14.83 12.03 26.99
CA GLU A 124 14.18 12.33 25.73
C GLU A 124 13.60 11.02 25.20
N LYS A 125 12.26 10.93 25.19
CA LYS A 125 11.53 9.73 24.78
C LYS A 125 11.78 9.56 23.29
N LYS A 126 12.94 9.01 22.91
CA LYS A 126 13.32 8.73 21.53
C LYS A 126 12.20 7.91 20.95
N LYS A 127 11.34 8.52 20.13
CA LYS A 127 10.27 7.86 19.41
C LYS A 127 10.96 6.81 18.54
N LYS A 128 11.03 5.57 19.02
CA LYS A 128 11.58 4.45 18.24
C LYS A 128 10.73 4.37 16.99
N GLN A 129 11.36 4.68 15.86
CA GLN A 129 10.72 4.63 14.55
C GLN A 129 10.17 3.21 14.36
N PRO A 130 8.90 3.06 13.97
CA PRO A 130 8.34 1.74 13.71
C PRO A 130 9.18 1.04 12.63
N LYS A 131 9.66 -0.17 12.94
CA LYS A 131 10.51 -0.93 12.01
C LYS A 131 9.61 -1.70 11.05
N TYR A 132 9.43 -1.15 9.86
CA TYR A 132 8.73 -1.83 8.76
C TYR A 132 9.63 -2.95 8.21
N LYS A 133 9.08 -4.17 8.10
CA LYS A 133 9.71 -5.24 7.33
C LYS A 133 8.86 -5.53 6.11
N CYS A 134 9.34 -5.10 4.94
CA CYS A 134 8.69 -5.35 3.66
C CYS A 134 9.24 -6.65 3.04
N LYS A 135 8.34 -7.43 2.45
CA LYS A 135 8.64 -8.68 1.75
C LYS A 135 7.90 -8.69 0.41
N PRO A 136 8.45 -9.33 -0.62
CA PRO A 136 7.76 -9.49 -1.90
C PRO A 136 6.45 -10.26 -1.71
N PHE A 137 5.41 -9.81 -2.41
CA PHE A 137 4.07 -10.37 -2.38
C PHE A 137 3.55 -10.54 -3.82
N PRO A 138 2.95 -11.69 -4.19
CA PRO A 138 2.62 -12.83 -3.33
C PRO A 138 3.85 -13.70 -3.01
N SER A 139 3.93 -14.23 -1.79
CA SER A 139 4.99 -15.16 -1.40
C SER A 139 4.66 -16.58 -1.86
N ARG A 140 5.67 -17.40 -2.17
CA ARG A 140 5.45 -18.81 -2.57
C ARG A 140 4.64 -19.59 -1.54
N ALA A 141 4.98 -19.43 -0.26
CA ALA A 141 4.25 -20.06 0.84
C ALA A 141 2.77 -19.65 0.91
N ALA A 142 2.43 -18.39 0.58
CA ALA A 142 1.04 -17.96 0.50
C ALA A 142 0.32 -18.57 -0.71
N CYS A 143 1.02 -18.75 -1.84
CA CYS A 143 0.44 -19.39 -3.02
C CYS A 143 0.20 -20.91 -2.84
N ASP A 144 1.05 -21.59 -2.07
CA ASP A 144 0.92 -23.04 -1.84
C ASP A 144 -0.27 -23.37 -0.92
N HIS A 145 -0.55 -22.52 0.07
CA HIS A 145 -1.64 -22.74 1.04
C HIS A 145 -3.04 -22.45 0.46
N ASP A 146 -3.19 -21.39 -0.33
CA ASP A 146 -4.51 -20.90 -0.78
C ASP A 146 -4.89 -21.29 -2.22
N GLY A 147 -4.00 -22.03 -2.87
CA GLY A 147 -4.17 -22.55 -4.22
C GLY A 147 -3.65 -21.63 -5.32
N GLN A 148 -3.22 -22.25 -6.42
CA GLN A 148 -2.59 -21.56 -7.55
C GLN A 148 -3.45 -20.43 -8.13
N SER A 149 -4.77 -20.49 -8.01
CA SER A 149 -5.70 -19.47 -8.52
C SER A 149 -5.52 -18.10 -7.86
N PHE A 150 -5.23 -18.02 -6.56
CA PHE A 150 -4.95 -16.74 -5.89
C PHE A 150 -3.69 -16.09 -6.48
N CYS A 151 -2.63 -16.88 -6.59
CA CYS A 151 -1.35 -16.45 -7.13
C CYS A 151 -1.51 -15.92 -8.56
N VAL A 152 -2.23 -16.65 -9.41
CA VAL A 152 -2.48 -16.29 -10.81
C VAL A 152 -3.29 -15.00 -10.90
N LEU A 153 -4.36 -14.86 -10.13
CA LEU A 153 -5.19 -13.64 -10.15
C LEU A 153 -4.41 -12.42 -9.65
N TRP A 154 -3.72 -12.55 -8.52
CA TRP A 154 -2.95 -11.44 -7.95
C TRP A 154 -1.82 -10.98 -8.87
N THR A 155 -1.06 -11.93 -9.43
CA THR A 155 0.01 -11.63 -10.40
C THR A 155 -0.55 -11.01 -11.67
N THR A 156 -1.70 -11.48 -12.17
CA THR A 156 -2.40 -10.88 -13.31
C THR A 156 -2.78 -9.43 -13.05
N ALA A 157 -3.27 -9.10 -11.85
CA ALA A 157 -3.54 -7.72 -11.46
C ALA A 157 -2.26 -6.86 -11.47
N GLY A 158 -1.14 -7.41 -10.99
CA GLY A 158 0.20 -6.84 -11.12
C GLY A 158 0.55 -6.48 -12.58
N TYR A 159 0.51 -7.47 -13.47
CA TYR A 159 0.83 -7.26 -14.88
C TYR A 159 -0.12 -6.28 -15.57
N ALA A 160 -1.42 -6.33 -15.28
CA ALA A 160 -2.38 -5.37 -15.81
C ALA A 160 -2.01 -3.93 -15.45
N MET A 161 -1.58 -3.68 -14.20
CA MET A 161 -1.13 -2.36 -13.75
C MET A 161 0.17 -1.92 -14.42
N GLN A 162 1.15 -2.82 -14.63
CA GLN A 162 2.37 -2.49 -15.37
C GLN A 162 2.06 -2.12 -16.82
N MET A 163 1.22 -2.91 -17.49
CA MET A 163 0.80 -2.64 -18.87
C MET A 163 0.02 -1.34 -18.98
N SER A 164 -0.82 -1.01 -17.99
CA SER A 164 -1.47 0.31 -17.90
C SER A 164 -0.46 1.45 -17.90
N ILE A 165 0.61 1.37 -17.10
CA ILE A 165 1.65 2.41 -17.04
C ILE A 165 2.34 2.56 -18.40
N VAL A 166 2.69 1.43 -19.04
CA VAL A 166 3.33 1.45 -20.36
C VAL A 166 2.44 2.12 -21.41
N LEU A 167 1.15 1.76 -21.46
CA LEU A 167 0.19 2.38 -22.38
C LEU A 167 0.05 3.88 -22.13
N GLU A 168 0.05 4.31 -20.87
CA GLU A 168 -0.04 5.72 -20.50
C GLU A 168 1.19 6.51 -20.92
N VAL A 169 2.39 5.95 -20.78
CA VAL A 169 3.63 6.54 -21.31
C VAL A 169 3.54 6.70 -22.83
N VAL A 170 3.03 5.71 -23.56
CA VAL A 170 2.82 5.82 -25.02
C VAL A 170 1.81 6.93 -25.35
N VAL A 171 0.71 7.03 -24.60
CA VAL A 171 -0.28 8.12 -24.74
C VAL A 171 0.37 9.48 -24.55
N LEU A 172 1.18 9.65 -23.52
CA LEU A 172 1.92 10.88 -23.24
C LEU A 172 2.85 11.25 -24.40
N LEU A 173 3.58 10.29 -24.96
CA LEU A 173 4.44 10.53 -26.12
C LEU A 173 3.64 10.98 -27.34
N VAL A 174 2.51 10.35 -27.62
CA VAL A 174 1.62 10.76 -28.73
C VAL A 174 1.08 12.17 -28.49
N LEU A 175 0.59 12.46 -27.28
CA LEU A 175 0.08 13.77 -26.90
C LEU A 175 1.16 14.85 -26.96
N PHE A 176 2.38 14.54 -26.54
CA PHE A 176 3.54 15.42 -26.63
C PHE A 176 3.79 15.78 -28.10
N VAL A 177 4.02 14.78 -28.97
CA VAL A 177 4.29 15.01 -30.40
C VAL A 177 3.16 15.82 -31.06
N VAL A 178 1.90 15.50 -30.77
CA VAL A 178 0.72 16.16 -31.32
C VAL A 178 0.56 17.60 -30.81
N SER A 179 0.89 17.87 -29.54
CA SER A 179 0.77 19.20 -28.92
C SER A 179 1.82 20.18 -29.44
N PHE A 180 3.05 19.70 -29.62
CA PHE A 180 4.18 20.53 -30.05
C PHE A 180 4.25 20.70 -31.58
N ARG A 181 5.20 21.51 -32.05
CA ARG A 181 5.38 21.79 -33.50
C ARG A 181 5.84 20.58 -34.32
N PHE A 182 6.15 19.46 -33.67
CA PHE A 182 6.59 18.22 -34.31
C PHE A 182 5.50 17.48 -35.12
N SER A 183 4.23 17.90 -35.04
CA SER A 183 3.12 17.21 -35.71
C SER A 183 2.45 18.02 -36.82
N THR A 184 2.21 17.33 -37.96
CA THR A 184 1.48 17.85 -39.12
C THR A 184 -0.02 17.96 -38.84
N ARG A 185 -0.72 18.85 -39.55
CA ARG A 185 -2.18 19.00 -39.39
C ARG A 185 -2.94 17.71 -39.66
N ALA A 186 -2.48 16.88 -40.60
CA ALA A 186 -3.08 15.59 -40.91
C ALA A 186 -3.00 14.62 -39.72
N ARG A 187 -1.81 14.49 -39.09
CA ARG A 187 -1.62 13.60 -37.93
C ARG A 187 -2.47 14.01 -36.73
N ARG A 188 -2.63 15.32 -36.49
CA ARG A 188 -3.55 15.85 -35.45
C ARG A 188 -5.03 15.54 -35.69
N ARG A 189 -5.46 15.22 -36.93
CA ARG A 189 -6.86 14.88 -37.23
C ARG A 189 -7.21 13.44 -36.86
N GLY A 190 -6.24 12.53 -36.92
CA GLY A 190 -6.41 11.11 -36.56
C GLY A 190 -6.02 10.79 -35.11
N ALA A 191 -5.23 11.66 -34.46
CA ALA A 191 -4.65 11.41 -33.15
C ALA A 191 -5.66 11.02 -32.07
N TRP A 192 -6.84 11.65 -32.04
CA TRP A 192 -7.88 11.37 -31.04
C TRP A 192 -8.34 9.90 -31.03
N LYS A 193 -8.28 9.20 -32.17
CA LYS A 193 -8.64 7.77 -32.24
C LYS A 193 -7.62 6.91 -31.52
N VAL A 194 -6.33 7.15 -31.80
CA VAL A 194 -5.22 6.40 -31.21
C VAL A 194 -5.14 6.70 -29.72
N VAL A 195 -5.19 7.99 -29.34
CA VAL A 195 -5.18 8.40 -27.95
C VAL A 195 -6.39 7.85 -27.20
N GLY A 196 -7.60 7.99 -27.75
CA GLY A 196 -8.81 7.46 -27.13
C GLY A 196 -8.79 5.94 -26.94
N ALA A 197 -8.31 5.19 -27.94
CA ALA A 197 -8.20 3.73 -27.85
C ALA A 197 -7.16 3.28 -26.81
N LEU A 198 -5.96 3.90 -26.81
CA LEU A 198 -4.91 3.56 -25.85
C LEU A 198 -5.29 3.94 -24.41
N THR A 199 -5.89 5.12 -24.20
CA THR A 199 -6.40 5.53 -22.88
C THR A 199 -7.56 4.63 -22.44
N GLY A 200 -8.46 4.24 -23.35
CA GLY A 200 -9.53 3.28 -23.04
C GLY A 200 -8.99 1.93 -22.58
N LEU A 201 -7.98 1.39 -23.27
CA LEU A 201 -7.32 0.15 -22.88
C LEU A 201 -6.58 0.28 -21.53
N GLN A 202 -5.88 1.40 -21.31
CA GLN A 202 -5.23 1.71 -20.03
C GLN A 202 -6.24 1.71 -18.87
N VAL A 203 -7.35 2.46 -18.99
CA VAL A 203 -8.42 2.50 -17.99
C VAL A 203 -9.01 1.11 -17.74
N ALA A 204 -9.24 0.33 -18.80
CA ALA A 204 -9.78 -1.03 -18.66
C ALA A 204 -8.85 -1.95 -17.85
N LEU A 205 -7.53 -1.85 -18.04
CA LEU A 205 -6.56 -2.61 -17.25
C LEU A 205 -6.53 -2.20 -15.78
N GLN A 206 -6.67 -0.90 -15.46
CA GLN A 206 -6.77 -0.44 -14.08
C GLN A 206 -8.05 -0.94 -13.40
N ILE A 207 -9.18 -0.90 -14.10
CA ILE A 207 -10.46 -1.43 -13.62
C ILE A 207 -10.36 -2.94 -13.40
N LEU A 208 -9.70 -3.67 -14.31
CA LEU A 208 -9.47 -5.11 -14.16
C LEU A 208 -8.65 -5.42 -12.89
N ALA A 209 -7.55 -4.69 -12.66
CA ALA A 209 -6.75 -4.85 -11.45
C ALA A 209 -7.57 -4.58 -10.19
N MET A 210 -8.35 -3.50 -10.17
CA MET A 210 -9.26 -3.18 -9.06
C MET A 210 -10.31 -4.29 -8.86
N ALA A 211 -10.92 -4.79 -9.94
CA ALA A 211 -11.93 -5.84 -9.89
C ALA A 211 -11.37 -7.15 -9.30
N ILE A 212 -10.15 -7.52 -9.67
CA ILE A 212 -9.45 -8.68 -9.09
C ILE A 212 -9.24 -8.48 -7.59
N VAL A 213 -8.73 -7.32 -7.16
CA VAL A 213 -8.47 -7.03 -5.73
C VAL A 213 -9.76 -7.10 -4.91
N VAL A 214 -10.85 -6.52 -5.41
CA VAL A 214 -12.17 -6.57 -4.76
C VAL A 214 -12.73 -7.99 -4.75
N HIS A 215 -12.58 -8.74 -5.83
CA HIS A 215 -13.01 -10.14 -5.92
C HIS A 215 -12.28 -11.01 -4.90
N LEU A 216 -10.94 -10.90 -4.82
CA LEU A 216 -10.14 -11.66 -3.88
C LEU A 216 -10.48 -11.33 -2.42
N ARG A 217 -10.72 -10.06 -2.09
CA ARG A 217 -11.19 -9.66 -0.76
C ARG A 217 -12.52 -10.33 -0.38
N ARG A 218 -13.48 -10.40 -1.32
CA ARG A 218 -14.81 -10.99 -1.07
C ARG A 218 -14.79 -12.51 -1.00
N THR A 219 -13.99 -13.15 -1.84
CA THR A 219 -14.00 -14.61 -1.99
C THR A 219 -13.10 -15.30 -0.96
N ARG A 220 -12.08 -14.62 -0.41
CA ARG A 220 -11.05 -15.22 0.45
C ARG A 220 -10.98 -14.54 1.83
N PRO A 221 -11.90 -14.85 2.76
CA PRO A 221 -11.94 -14.23 4.08
C PRO A 221 -10.75 -14.62 4.99
N HIS A 222 -10.08 -15.75 4.73
CA HIS A 222 -8.95 -16.22 5.55
C HIS A 222 -7.77 -15.23 5.57
N TRP A 223 -7.49 -14.55 4.46
CA TRP A 223 -6.46 -13.49 4.37
C TRP A 223 -7.01 -12.11 4.66
N PHE A 224 -8.28 -11.89 4.33
CA PHE A 224 -8.95 -10.61 4.43
C PHE A 224 -10.12 -10.75 5.40
N ASN A 225 -9.82 -10.74 6.70
CA ASN A 225 -10.84 -10.69 7.76
C ASN A 225 -11.79 -9.50 7.52
N ASP A 226 -12.99 -9.54 8.09
CA ASP A 226 -14.02 -8.49 7.93
C ASP A 226 -13.51 -7.08 8.27
N ASN A 227 -12.50 -6.97 9.14
CA ASN A 227 -11.83 -5.73 9.52
C ASN A 227 -10.77 -5.23 8.53
N THR A 228 -10.67 -5.83 7.33
CA THR A 228 -9.75 -5.39 6.28
C THR A 228 -10.29 -4.12 5.64
N GLU A 229 -9.55 -3.02 5.74
CA GLU A 229 -9.91 -1.73 5.15
C GLU A 229 -9.17 -1.50 3.84
N TYR A 230 -9.77 -0.75 2.91
CA TYR A 230 -9.07 -0.25 1.74
C TYR A 230 -8.11 0.87 2.15
N GLY A 231 -6.86 0.78 1.71
CA GLY A 231 -5.85 1.79 2.02
C GLY A 231 -5.86 2.98 1.07
N ALA A 232 -5.02 3.97 1.36
CA ALA A 232 -4.92 5.19 0.55
C ALA A 232 -4.55 4.92 -0.92
N SER A 233 -3.69 3.93 -1.19
CA SER A 233 -3.31 3.58 -2.57
C SER A 233 -4.50 3.10 -3.39
N PHE A 234 -5.45 2.39 -2.76
CA PHE A 234 -6.66 1.95 -3.45
C PHE A 234 -7.53 3.13 -3.89
N ILE A 235 -7.64 4.16 -3.05
CA ILE A 235 -8.38 5.40 -3.38
C ILE A 235 -7.68 6.12 -4.54
N LEU A 236 -6.34 6.22 -4.52
CA LEU A 236 -5.57 6.84 -5.60
C LEU A 236 -5.75 6.09 -6.93
N LEU A 237 -5.79 4.75 -6.91
CA LEU A 237 -6.13 3.94 -8.08
C LEU A 237 -7.53 4.30 -8.61
N VAL A 238 -8.52 4.40 -7.72
CA VAL A 238 -9.90 4.72 -8.11
C VAL A 238 -10.01 6.11 -8.75
N VAL A 239 -9.37 7.10 -8.14
CA VAL A 239 -9.31 8.46 -8.67
C VAL A 239 -8.59 8.46 -10.02
N SER A 240 -7.49 7.73 -10.15
CA SER A 240 -6.71 7.66 -11.39
C SER A 240 -7.53 7.15 -12.57
N TRP A 241 -8.16 5.98 -12.46
CA TRP A 241 -8.94 5.42 -13.57
C TRP A 241 -10.19 6.25 -13.86
N SER A 242 -10.79 6.89 -12.85
CA SER A 242 -11.95 7.77 -13.01
C SER A 242 -11.59 9.01 -13.84
N VAL A 243 -10.48 9.69 -13.51
CA VAL A 243 -9.99 10.85 -14.27
C VAL A 243 -9.55 10.43 -15.68
N GLY A 244 -8.90 9.27 -15.82
CA GLY A 244 -8.56 8.69 -17.13
C GLY A 244 -9.77 8.38 -18.00
N PHE A 245 -10.85 7.85 -17.42
CA PHE A 245 -12.11 7.60 -18.12
C PHE A 245 -12.75 8.90 -18.62
N LEU A 246 -12.81 9.93 -17.78
CA LEU A 246 -13.31 11.25 -18.18
C LEU A 246 -12.46 11.87 -19.30
N LEU A 247 -11.13 11.71 -19.23
CA LEU A 247 -10.23 12.15 -20.29
C LEU A 247 -10.51 11.41 -21.61
N MET A 248 -10.69 10.09 -21.57
CA MET A 248 -11.03 9.28 -22.74
C MET A 248 -12.34 9.76 -23.38
N VAL A 249 -13.41 9.92 -22.58
CA VAL A 249 -14.71 10.42 -23.05
C VAL A 249 -14.58 11.83 -23.64
N GLY A 250 -13.82 12.71 -23.01
CA GLY A 250 -13.56 14.06 -23.52
C GLY A 250 -12.83 14.08 -24.86
N ILE A 251 -11.77 13.28 -25.02
CA ILE A 251 -10.99 13.20 -26.27
C ILE A 251 -11.82 12.57 -27.39
N VAL A 252 -12.52 11.49 -27.11
CA VAL A 252 -13.37 10.81 -28.09
C VAL A 252 -14.55 11.69 -28.48
N GLY A 253 -15.24 12.29 -27.51
CA GLY A 253 -16.35 13.20 -27.73
C GLY A 253 -15.94 14.43 -28.55
N THR A 254 -14.81 15.06 -28.24
CA THR A 254 -14.28 16.17 -29.04
C THR A 254 -13.87 15.73 -30.45
N GLY A 255 -13.37 14.51 -30.61
CA GLY A 255 -13.07 13.89 -31.90
C GLY A 255 -14.29 13.73 -32.80
N PHE A 256 -15.38 13.17 -32.25
CA PHE A 256 -16.66 13.03 -32.96
C PHE A 256 -17.31 14.39 -33.23
N ALA A 257 -17.34 15.29 -32.26
CA ALA A 257 -17.93 16.62 -32.44
C ALA A 257 -17.18 17.45 -33.50
N ALA A 258 -15.85 17.32 -33.58
CA ALA A 258 -15.05 17.95 -34.62
C ALA A 258 -15.38 17.39 -36.01
N ARG A 259 -15.67 16.09 -36.13
CA ARG A 259 -16.08 15.46 -37.39
C ARG A 259 -17.47 15.87 -37.85
N ALA A 260 -18.40 16.03 -36.91
CA ALA A 260 -19.74 16.54 -37.17
C ALA A 260 -19.77 18.05 -37.53
N GLY A 261 -18.61 18.73 -37.52
CA GLY A 261 -18.51 20.12 -37.95
C GLY A 261 -18.93 21.15 -36.90
N HIS A 262 -19.14 20.76 -35.63
CA HIS A 262 -19.51 21.70 -34.58
C HIS A 262 -18.43 22.78 -34.39
N LYS A 263 -18.82 24.05 -34.49
CA LYS A 263 -17.90 25.22 -34.48
C LYS A 263 -16.98 25.26 -33.25
N TRP A 264 -17.47 24.82 -32.08
CA TRP A 264 -16.71 24.79 -30.83
C TRP A 264 -15.58 23.75 -30.83
N ALA A 265 -15.72 22.65 -31.58
CA ALA A 265 -14.72 21.57 -31.68
C ALA A 265 -13.86 21.66 -32.96
N ALA A 266 -14.47 22.00 -34.10
CA ALA A 266 -13.82 22.14 -35.39
C ALA A 266 -12.94 23.40 -35.51
N GLY A 267 -13.31 24.48 -34.81
CA GLY A 267 -12.69 25.79 -34.92
C GLY A 267 -13.26 26.64 -36.08
N LYS A 268 -12.58 27.75 -36.41
CA LYS A 268 -13.07 28.78 -37.37
C LYS A 268 -13.22 28.33 -38.83
N ARG A 269 -12.92 27.07 -39.18
CA ARG A 269 -13.11 26.55 -40.54
C ARG A 269 -14.14 25.44 -40.46
N GLY A 270 -15.37 25.76 -40.87
CA GLY A 270 -16.45 24.77 -40.98
C GLY A 270 -16.05 23.66 -41.93
N TYR A 271 -16.39 22.42 -41.57
CA TYR A 271 -16.28 21.30 -42.47
C TYR A 271 -17.40 21.44 -43.49
N TYR A 272 -17.05 21.81 -44.73
CA TYR A 272 -17.95 21.53 -45.84
C TYR A 272 -17.70 20.09 -46.26
N PRO A 273 -18.72 19.20 -46.24
CA PRO A 273 -18.58 17.92 -46.94
C PRO A 273 -18.22 18.23 -48.39
N ILE A 274 -17.20 17.54 -48.91
CA ILE A 274 -16.91 17.59 -50.33
C ILE A 274 -18.14 16.96 -51.00
N PRO A 275 -18.88 17.67 -51.87
CA PRO A 275 -19.99 17.06 -52.58
C PRO A 275 -19.44 15.83 -53.30
N ASP A 276 -20.08 14.69 -53.11
CA ASP A 276 -19.69 13.46 -53.77
C ASP A 276 -19.69 13.74 -55.28
N ALA A 277 -18.52 13.57 -55.91
CA ALA A 277 -18.42 13.65 -57.37
C ALA A 277 -19.23 12.47 -57.91
N HIS A 278 -20.31 12.82 -58.62
CA HIS A 278 -21.25 11.93 -59.29
C HIS A 278 -20.56 10.79 -60.05
#